data_AF-A0A1F6UQI5-F1
#
_entry.id   AF-A0A1F6UQI5-F1
#
_cell.length_a   1.000
_cell.length_b   1.000
_cell.length_c   1.000
_cell.angle_alpha   90.00
_cell.angle_beta   90.00
_cell.angle_gamma   90.00
#
_symmetry.space_group_name_H-M   'P 1'
#
loop_
_entity.id
_entity.type
_entity.pdbx_description
1 polymer ?
#
loop_
_entity_poly.entity_id
_entity_poly.type
_entity_poly.pdbx_seq_one_letter_code
_entity_poly.pdbx_strand_id
1 'polypeptide(L)'
;MKTETKNCQNCKEDFIIEPDDFGFYEKIKVPPPTFCPECRQIRRMTGANERVFYKRKSDLGGADIFSIYPSDTPFPIYDTKEFYSDEWDPYQYGMDYDFRKPFFEQFKELFNKVSRMALVRQGFSINSEYTHRVHDLKNCYMVFRASDCEDSLYVYMALGVKNCIDCFNVNYSELCYECIDCNKCYKTLFSQESAECRDSLFLYSCRNCSDCVGCVNLVNKQFCIFNEQFPKEEYLKKIKDLKLNTALGISEMENKFSEFRKKFPQRAVMSLKSNKISGNWFLNCENVKNSFGCVNLKDCRYIYFAFNEQDCMDHFQWGDSSETIYESANCGINDSRIFFCSQYWSGAHDLYYCDSCPSSSYCFGCIGLKKENVLF
;
A
#
# COMPACT_ATOMS: atom_id res chain seq x y z
N MET A 1 -12.03 -18.71 -26.42
CA MET A 1 -11.49 -19.33 -27.67
C MET A 1 -11.07 -20.78 -27.38
N LYS A 2 -10.19 -21.43 -28.17
CA LYS A 2 -9.39 -22.57 -27.66
C LYS A 2 -8.16 -22.01 -26.93
N THR A 3 -7.58 -22.79 -26.01
CA THR A 3 -6.30 -22.48 -25.36
C THR A 3 -5.19 -22.28 -26.40
N GLU A 4 -4.32 -21.29 -26.19
CA GLU A 4 -3.19 -20.97 -27.07
C GLU A 4 -1.89 -20.90 -26.27
N THR A 5 -0.80 -21.46 -26.82
CA THR A 5 0.56 -21.31 -26.27
C THR A 5 1.29 -20.20 -27.02
N LYS A 6 1.92 -19.26 -26.30
CA LYS A 6 2.74 -18.19 -26.90
C LYS A 6 4.11 -18.10 -26.25
N ASN A 7 5.09 -17.69 -27.04
CA ASN A 7 6.42 -17.39 -26.55
C ASN A 7 6.50 -15.96 -26.00
N CYS A 8 7.05 -15.78 -24.80
CA CYS A 8 7.16 -14.48 -24.13
C CYS A 8 8.25 -13.62 -24.79
N GLN A 9 7.88 -12.41 -25.25
CA GLN A 9 8.82 -11.48 -25.88
C GLN A 9 10.00 -11.09 -24.97
N ASN A 10 9.83 -11.09 -23.65
CA ASN A 10 10.88 -10.75 -22.68
C ASN A 10 11.80 -11.95 -22.39
N CYS A 11 11.29 -12.96 -21.66
CA CYS A 11 12.11 -14.09 -21.19
C CYS A 11 12.30 -15.24 -22.19
N LYS A 12 11.58 -15.26 -23.32
CA LYS A 12 11.57 -16.36 -24.31
C LYS A 12 11.01 -17.70 -23.82
N GLU A 13 10.42 -17.74 -22.63
CA GLU A 13 9.66 -18.88 -22.13
C GLU A 13 8.24 -18.92 -22.73
N ASP A 14 7.69 -20.11 -22.88
CA ASP A 14 6.30 -20.28 -23.32
C ASP A 14 5.30 -20.08 -22.17
N PHE A 15 4.18 -19.44 -22.47
CA PHE A 15 3.07 -19.23 -21.54
C PHE A 15 1.73 -19.53 -22.21
N ILE A 16 0.75 -19.90 -21.39
CA ILE A 16 -0.60 -20.27 -21.83
C ILE A 16 -1.52 -19.04 -21.74
N ILE A 17 -2.37 -18.87 -22.75
CA ILE A 17 -3.54 -17.99 -22.71
C ILE A 17 -4.78 -18.90 -22.72
N GLU A 18 -5.55 -18.82 -21.64
CA GLU A 18 -6.71 -19.69 -21.42
C GLU A 18 -7.94 -19.20 -22.22
N PRO A 19 -8.93 -20.07 -22.51
CA PRO A 19 -10.15 -19.71 -23.24
C PRO A 19 -10.86 -18.45 -22.73
N ASP A 20 -10.83 -18.24 -21.40
CA ASP A 20 -11.48 -17.13 -20.68
C ASP A 20 -10.63 -15.84 -20.72
N ASP A 21 -9.29 -15.97 -20.78
CA ASP A 21 -8.38 -14.82 -20.89
C ASP A 21 -8.61 -14.03 -22.17
N PHE A 22 -8.92 -14.75 -23.27
CA PHE A 22 -9.32 -14.12 -24.52
C PHE A 22 -10.57 -13.25 -24.37
N GLY A 23 -11.55 -13.70 -23.58
CA GLY A 23 -12.76 -12.93 -23.29
C GLY A 23 -12.44 -11.63 -22.54
N PHE A 24 -11.45 -11.65 -21.65
CA PHE A 24 -10.96 -10.42 -21.01
C PHE A 24 -10.28 -9.47 -22.00
N TYR A 25 -9.32 -9.94 -22.81
CA TYR A 25 -8.60 -9.06 -23.75
C TYR A 25 -9.53 -8.50 -24.85
N GLU A 26 -10.51 -9.29 -25.28
CA GLU A 26 -11.59 -8.87 -26.19
C GLU A 26 -12.49 -7.80 -25.54
N LYS A 27 -12.91 -7.99 -24.28
CA LYS A 27 -13.71 -7.03 -23.49
C LYS A 27 -13.06 -5.64 -23.41
N ILE A 28 -11.73 -5.58 -23.28
CA ILE A 28 -10.97 -4.31 -23.15
C ILE A 28 -10.37 -3.80 -24.47
N LYS A 29 -10.62 -4.49 -25.60
CA LYS A 29 -10.16 -4.12 -26.96
C LYS A 29 -8.64 -4.01 -27.13
N VAL A 30 -7.85 -4.79 -26.38
CA VAL A 30 -6.38 -4.86 -26.55
C VAL A 30 -5.96 -6.20 -27.17
N PRO A 31 -4.82 -6.27 -27.89
CA PRO A 31 -4.29 -7.55 -28.32
C PRO A 31 -3.91 -8.43 -27.10
N PRO A 32 -4.06 -9.77 -27.18
CA PRO A 32 -3.56 -10.67 -26.15
C PRO A 32 -2.07 -10.43 -25.87
N PRO A 33 -1.61 -10.60 -24.63
CA PRO A 33 -0.29 -10.15 -24.19
C PRO A 33 0.83 -10.86 -24.94
N THR A 34 1.95 -10.17 -25.06
CA THR A 34 3.22 -10.73 -25.53
C THR A 34 4.18 -11.05 -24.38
N PHE A 35 3.82 -10.74 -23.13
CA PHE A 35 4.61 -10.93 -21.91
C PHE A 35 3.87 -11.85 -20.92
N CYS A 36 4.56 -12.84 -20.35
CA CYS A 36 4.05 -13.71 -19.29
C CYS A 36 3.74 -12.91 -17.99
N PRO A 37 2.89 -13.41 -17.08
CA PRO A 37 2.43 -12.68 -15.89
C PRO A 37 3.56 -12.09 -15.02
N GLU A 38 4.63 -12.85 -14.82
CA GLU A 38 5.77 -12.51 -13.97
C GLU A 38 6.55 -11.32 -14.54
N CYS A 39 6.76 -11.31 -15.87
CA CYS A 39 7.36 -10.18 -16.58
C CYS A 39 6.49 -8.91 -16.51
N ARG A 40 5.17 -9.04 -16.32
CA ARG A 40 4.28 -7.90 -16.10
C ARG A 40 4.34 -7.39 -14.65
N GLN A 41 4.48 -8.29 -13.67
CA GLN A 41 4.67 -7.91 -12.27
C GLN A 41 5.96 -7.10 -12.06
N ILE A 42 7.09 -7.56 -12.61
CA ILE A 42 8.38 -6.84 -12.52
C ILE A 42 8.24 -5.40 -13.06
N ARG A 43 7.57 -5.24 -14.22
CA ARG A 43 7.33 -3.94 -14.88
C ARG A 43 6.49 -2.97 -14.04
N ARG A 44 5.64 -3.47 -13.14
CA ARG A 44 4.87 -2.64 -12.18
C ARG A 44 5.74 -2.22 -11.01
N MET A 45 6.48 -3.16 -10.43
CA MET A 45 7.34 -2.91 -9.27
C MET A 45 8.46 -1.89 -9.55
N THR A 46 8.95 -1.80 -10.79
CA THR A 46 9.92 -0.76 -11.21
C THR A 46 9.39 0.68 -11.10
N GLY A 47 8.07 0.90 -11.03
CA GLY A 47 7.46 2.21 -10.83
C GLY A 47 7.19 2.58 -9.36
N ALA A 48 7.34 1.64 -8.42
CA ALA A 48 6.87 1.76 -7.04
C ALA A 48 8.02 1.64 -6.02
N ASN A 49 8.93 2.62 -6.00
CA ASN A 49 9.96 2.71 -4.98
C ASN A 49 9.37 3.21 -3.65
N GLU A 50 9.26 2.32 -2.66
CA GLU A 50 8.65 2.61 -1.36
C GLU A 50 9.63 3.17 -0.30
N ARG A 51 10.94 2.87 -0.40
CA ARG A 51 11.87 2.97 0.75
C ARG A 51 13.30 3.42 0.43
N VAL A 52 13.66 3.64 -0.84
CA VAL A 52 15.01 4.10 -1.22
C VAL A 52 14.96 5.59 -1.57
N PHE A 53 15.61 6.43 -0.78
CA PHE A 53 15.70 7.86 -1.06
C PHE A 53 17.05 8.21 -1.68
N TYR A 54 17.01 8.77 -2.88
CA TYR A 54 18.15 9.37 -3.56
C TYR A 54 18.26 10.84 -3.15
N LYS A 55 19.47 11.29 -2.78
CA LYS A 55 19.74 12.72 -2.69
C LYS A 55 20.00 13.26 -4.10
N ARG A 56 19.19 14.21 -4.55
CA ARG A 56 19.36 14.91 -5.84
C ARG A 56 19.13 16.41 -5.66
N LYS A 57 19.17 17.16 -6.76
CA LYS A 57 18.62 18.51 -6.80
C LYS A 57 17.18 18.49 -7.33
N SER A 58 16.38 19.47 -6.90
CA SER A 58 15.16 19.82 -7.61
C SER A 58 15.50 20.40 -8.97
N ASP A 59 14.78 19.95 -10.00
CA ASP A 59 14.88 20.47 -11.36
C ASP A 59 14.01 21.74 -11.59
N LEU A 60 13.33 22.25 -10.54
CA LEU A 60 12.72 23.59 -10.52
C LEU A 60 13.60 24.58 -9.73
N GLY A 61 13.76 24.37 -8.42
CA GLY A 61 14.43 25.32 -7.52
C GLY A 61 15.92 25.08 -7.27
N GLY A 62 16.51 23.99 -7.79
CA GLY A 62 17.94 23.67 -7.60
C GLY A 62 18.34 23.29 -6.16
N ALA A 63 17.41 23.29 -5.22
CA ALA A 63 17.62 22.90 -3.82
C ALA A 63 18.00 21.42 -3.68
N ASP A 64 18.75 21.07 -2.65
CA ASP A 64 19.06 19.67 -2.31
C ASP A 64 17.83 18.99 -1.71
N ILE A 65 17.36 17.91 -2.34
CA ILE A 65 16.14 17.18 -1.97
C ILE A 65 16.37 15.68 -1.84
N PHE A 66 15.46 15.01 -1.12
CA PHE A 66 15.30 13.56 -1.18
C PHE A 66 14.22 13.21 -2.22
N SER A 67 14.42 12.12 -2.95
CA SER A 67 13.52 11.68 -4.00
C SER A 67 13.47 10.16 -4.11
N ILE A 68 12.34 9.61 -4.58
CA ILE A 68 12.25 8.21 -5.03
C ILE A 68 12.94 7.96 -6.40
N TYR A 69 13.38 9.01 -7.09
CA TYR A 69 13.95 8.94 -8.45
C TYR A 69 15.47 9.18 -8.48
N PRO A 70 16.28 8.27 -9.07
CA PRO A 70 17.72 8.44 -9.19
C PRO A 70 18.11 9.59 -10.15
N SER A 71 19.35 10.07 -10.06
CA SER A 71 19.82 11.28 -10.75
C SER A 71 19.87 11.19 -12.29
N ASP A 72 19.81 9.99 -12.86
CA ASP A 72 19.78 9.68 -14.29
C ASP A 72 18.35 9.49 -14.86
N THR A 73 17.32 9.72 -14.03
CA THR A 73 15.91 9.69 -14.45
C THR A 73 15.65 10.67 -15.62
N PRO A 74 14.99 10.25 -16.71
CA PRO A 74 14.91 11.02 -17.96
C PRO A 74 13.81 12.10 -17.99
N PHE A 75 13.34 12.56 -16.82
CA PHE A 75 12.31 13.59 -16.67
C PHE A 75 12.53 14.44 -15.40
N PRO A 76 12.09 15.72 -15.39
CA PRO A 76 12.29 16.62 -14.25
C PRO A 76 11.62 16.14 -12.96
N ILE A 77 12.28 16.37 -11.82
CA ILE A 77 11.82 16.04 -10.48
C ILE A 77 11.79 17.30 -9.62
N TYR A 78 10.63 17.67 -9.09
CA TYR A 78 10.43 18.86 -8.24
C TYR A 78 10.25 18.43 -6.76
N ASP A 79 10.61 19.29 -5.80
CA ASP A 79 10.30 19.05 -4.38
C ASP A 79 8.79 18.87 -4.17
N THR A 80 8.38 18.20 -3.09
CA THR A 80 6.97 18.12 -2.71
C THR A 80 6.32 19.50 -2.64
N LYS A 81 6.97 20.49 -2.00
CA LYS A 81 6.38 21.83 -1.79
C LYS A 81 6.29 22.62 -3.09
N GLU A 82 7.32 22.52 -3.93
CA GLU A 82 7.36 23.11 -5.27
C GLU A 82 6.26 22.51 -6.17
N PHE A 83 6.07 21.20 -6.14
CA PHE A 83 5.05 20.54 -6.95
C PHE A 83 3.62 21.01 -6.60
N TYR A 84 3.36 21.30 -5.31
CA TYR A 84 2.08 21.82 -4.84
C TYR A 84 1.93 23.35 -4.97
N SER A 85 2.99 24.12 -5.22
CA SER A 85 2.90 25.58 -5.36
C SER A 85 2.36 26.04 -6.72
N ASP A 86 2.03 27.32 -6.82
CA ASP A 86 1.57 27.98 -8.07
C ASP A 86 2.74 28.57 -8.90
N GLU A 87 3.99 28.27 -8.53
CA GLU A 87 5.21 28.79 -9.16
C GLU A 87 5.52 28.17 -10.54
N TRP A 88 4.72 27.21 -11.00
CA TRP A 88 4.88 26.55 -12.30
C TRP A 88 3.53 26.14 -12.90
N ASP A 89 3.41 26.32 -14.22
CA ASP A 89 2.24 25.89 -15.00
C ASP A 89 2.35 24.39 -15.37
N PRO A 90 1.38 23.53 -15.00
CA PRO A 90 1.37 22.13 -15.42
C PRO A 90 1.11 21.93 -16.93
N TYR A 91 0.54 22.90 -17.64
CA TYR A 91 0.25 22.81 -19.08
C TYR A 91 1.43 23.23 -19.98
N GLN A 92 2.51 23.79 -19.42
CA GLN A 92 3.68 24.29 -20.17
C GLN A 92 4.37 23.23 -21.06
N TYR A 93 4.11 21.94 -20.81
CA TYR A 93 4.68 20.81 -21.55
C TYR A 93 3.85 20.40 -22.78
N GLY A 94 2.77 21.12 -23.10
CA GLY A 94 1.89 20.85 -24.24
C GLY A 94 2.64 20.76 -25.58
N MET A 95 2.16 19.90 -26.48
CA MET A 95 2.76 19.64 -27.79
C MET A 95 1.69 19.44 -28.86
N ASP A 96 1.87 20.07 -30.02
CA ASP A 96 1.09 19.77 -31.23
C ASP A 96 1.36 18.36 -31.74
N TYR A 97 0.34 17.70 -32.29
CA TYR A 97 0.45 16.34 -32.82
C TYR A 97 0.89 16.31 -34.29
N ASP A 98 2.05 15.72 -34.57
CA ASP A 98 2.55 15.51 -35.93
C ASP A 98 2.07 14.17 -36.49
N PHE A 99 1.09 14.21 -37.40
CA PHE A 99 0.55 13.03 -38.10
C PHE A 99 1.59 12.29 -38.97
N ARG A 100 2.78 12.84 -39.20
CA ARG A 100 3.88 12.19 -39.94
C ARG A 100 4.78 11.32 -39.04
N LYS A 101 4.69 11.48 -37.72
CA LYS A 101 5.49 10.73 -36.73
C LYS A 101 4.67 9.60 -36.07
N PRO A 102 5.30 8.47 -35.68
CA PRO A 102 4.66 7.47 -34.84
C PRO A 102 4.17 8.05 -33.50
N PHE A 103 2.95 7.70 -33.08
CA PHE A 103 2.34 8.17 -31.83
C PHE A 103 3.26 7.97 -30.61
N PHE A 104 3.83 6.77 -30.44
CA PHE A 104 4.63 6.42 -29.26
C PHE A 104 5.99 7.14 -29.17
N GLU A 105 6.53 7.65 -30.28
CA GLU A 105 7.73 8.50 -30.25
C GLU A 105 7.41 9.88 -29.68
N GLN A 106 6.30 10.47 -30.12
CA GLN A 106 5.80 11.75 -29.63
C GLN A 106 5.36 11.67 -28.17
N PHE A 107 4.65 10.59 -27.80
CA PHE A 107 4.27 10.33 -26.43
C PHE A 107 5.49 10.14 -25.50
N LYS A 108 6.57 9.51 -25.98
CA LYS A 108 7.82 9.41 -25.22
C LYS A 108 8.53 10.77 -25.06
N GLU A 109 8.53 11.61 -26.09
CA GLU A 109 9.06 12.99 -26.00
C GLU A 109 8.30 13.80 -24.93
N LEU A 110 6.96 13.73 -24.96
CA LEU A 110 6.07 14.36 -23.98
C LEU A 110 6.28 13.79 -22.56
N PHE A 111 6.34 12.46 -22.44
CA PHE A 111 6.58 11.78 -21.16
C PHE A 111 7.89 12.20 -20.50
N ASN A 112 8.94 12.50 -21.27
CA ASN A 112 10.22 12.95 -20.74
C ASN A 112 10.24 14.44 -20.33
N LYS A 113 9.29 15.27 -20.79
CA LYS A 113 9.24 16.71 -20.45
C LYS A 113 8.60 17.00 -19.10
N VAL A 114 7.56 16.25 -18.72
CA VAL A 114 6.71 16.56 -17.56
C VAL A 114 7.41 16.35 -16.22
N SER A 115 7.21 17.28 -15.29
CA SER A 115 7.75 17.20 -13.93
C SER A 115 7.02 16.16 -13.06
N ARG A 116 7.76 15.43 -12.21
CA ARG A 116 7.24 14.49 -11.20
C ARG A 116 7.59 14.97 -9.78
N MET A 117 6.73 14.65 -8.83
CA MET A 117 6.91 14.98 -7.41
C MET A 117 7.97 14.07 -6.76
N ALA A 118 8.96 14.64 -6.06
CA ALA A 118 10.08 13.86 -5.51
C ALA A 118 9.68 12.86 -4.42
N LEU A 119 8.76 13.25 -3.54
CA LEU A 119 8.18 12.43 -2.47
C LEU A 119 6.69 12.72 -2.37
N VAL A 120 5.84 11.69 -2.49
CA VAL A 120 4.39 11.77 -2.24
C VAL A 120 4.15 12.01 -0.74
N ARG A 121 3.87 13.26 -0.37
CA ARG A 121 3.42 13.66 0.96
C ARG A 121 2.30 14.68 0.76
N GLN A 122 1.12 14.40 1.30
CA GLN A 122 -0.11 15.17 1.15
C GLN A 122 -0.44 15.88 2.47
N GLY A 123 -1.33 16.88 2.39
CA GLY A 123 -1.69 17.70 3.54
C GLY A 123 -0.51 18.48 4.14
N PHE A 124 -0.65 18.84 5.40
CA PHE A 124 0.25 19.72 6.14
C PHE A 124 1.26 18.94 6.98
N SER A 125 2.14 18.20 6.29
CA SER A 125 3.21 17.44 6.95
C SER A 125 4.28 18.34 7.57
N ILE A 126 4.48 18.25 8.89
CA ILE A 126 5.39 19.08 9.72
C ILE A 126 6.50 18.20 10.32
N ASN A 127 7.75 18.65 10.25
CA ASN A 127 8.95 17.97 10.81
C ASN A 127 8.99 16.47 10.42
N SER A 128 8.71 16.19 9.15
CA SER A 128 8.45 14.84 8.63
C SER A 128 9.11 14.64 7.25
N GLU A 129 10.38 15.02 7.15
CA GLU A 129 11.16 15.05 5.90
C GLU A 129 11.46 13.65 5.36
N TYR A 130 11.66 12.67 6.24
CA TYR A 130 12.00 11.29 5.89
C TYR A 130 10.74 10.41 5.84
N THR A 131 9.76 10.80 5.02
CA THR A 131 8.47 10.13 4.90
C THR A 131 7.99 10.04 3.45
N HIS A 132 7.23 9.00 3.11
CA HIS A 132 6.73 8.77 1.75
C HIS A 132 5.41 7.99 1.72
N ARG A 133 4.49 8.40 0.84
CA ARG A 133 3.07 8.00 0.80
C ARG A 133 2.33 8.34 2.09
N VAL A 134 2.32 9.61 2.45
CA VAL A 134 1.77 10.04 3.75
C VAL A 134 0.84 11.23 3.63
N HIS A 135 -0.03 11.40 4.62
CA HIS A 135 -1.00 12.51 4.72
C HIS A 135 -1.00 13.08 6.14
N ASP A 136 -0.94 14.41 6.29
CA ASP A 136 -1.03 15.13 7.57
C ASP A 136 -0.17 14.55 8.72
N LEU A 137 1.14 14.40 8.49
CA LEU A 137 2.08 13.91 9.51
C LEU A 137 2.68 15.01 10.38
N LYS A 138 3.00 14.67 11.62
CA LYS A 138 3.69 15.57 12.55
C LYS A 138 4.80 14.85 13.29
N ASN A 139 6.01 15.42 13.26
CA ASN A 139 7.20 14.91 13.97
C ASN A 139 7.51 13.42 13.66
N CYS A 140 7.32 12.99 12.41
CA CYS A 140 7.41 11.58 12.02
C CYS A 140 8.70 11.27 11.23
N TYR A 141 9.39 10.18 11.58
CA TYR A 141 10.66 9.79 10.95
C TYR A 141 10.63 8.35 10.44
N MET A 142 11.02 8.15 9.18
CA MET A 142 10.96 6.85 8.50
C MET A 142 9.56 6.22 8.59
N VAL A 143 8.54 7.07 8.43
CA VAL A 143 7.12 6.69 8.39
C VAL A 143 6.64 6.63 6.95
N PHE A 144 5.98 5.54 6.60
CA PHE A 144 5.62 5.21 5.22
C PHE A 144 4.19 4.68 5.12
N ARG A 145 3.48 5.03 4.05
CA ARG A 145 2.10 4.57 3.78
C ARG A 145 1.13 4.89 4.93
N ALA A 146 1.17 6.11 5.45
CA ALA A 146 0.51 6.43 6.71
C ALA A 146 -0.13 7.83 6.75
N SER A 147 -1.29 7.92 7.39
CA SER A 147 -2.06 9.16 7.52
C SER A 147 -2.27 9.54 8.98
N ASP A 148 -2.33 10.84 9.27
CA ASP A 148 -2.74 11.41 10.56
C ASP A 148 -1.84 10.95 11.74
N CYS A 149 -0.55 10.70 11.49
CA CYS A 149 0.37 10.20 12.52
C CYS A 149 1.14 11.32 13.21
N GLU A 150 1.28 11.23 14.52
CA GLU A 150 1.97 12.19 15.37
C GLU A 150 3.07 11.52 16.22
N ASP A 151 4.23 12.18 16.35
CA ASP A 151 5.34 11.79 17.24
C ASP A 151 5.77 10.31 17.08
N SER A 152 5.77 9.77 15.85
CA SER A 152 5.91 8.34 15.56
C SER A 152 7.09 8.00 14.63
N LEU A 153 7.75 6.86 14.86
CA LEU A 153 9.03 6.50 14.22
C LEU A 153 8.99 5.08 13.62
N TYR A 154 9.61 4.88 12.44
CA TYR A 154 9.76 3.55 11.81
C TYR A 154 8.43 2.80 11.59
N VAL A 155 7.35 3.53 11.31
CA VAL A 155 6.00 2.97 11.13
C VAL A 155 5.72 2.72 9.64
N TYR A 156 5.21 1.54 9.29
CA TYR A 156 4.82 1.19 7.92
C TYR A 156 3.36 0.71 7.87
N MET A 157 2.54 1.37 7.06
CA MET A 157 1.07 1.23 7.04
C MET A 157 0.45 1.62 8.39
N ALA A 158 -0.11 2.83 8.48
CA ALA A 158 -0.79 3.29 9.69
C ALA A 158 -1.83 4.40 9.41
N LEU A 159 -2.74 4.58 10.36
CA LEU A 159 -3.79 5.60 10.29
C LEU A 159 -4.07 6.11 11.71
N GLY A 160 -3.93 7.41 11.95
CA GLY A 160 -4.27 8.02 13.24
C GLY A 160 -3.47 7.47 14.43
N VAL A 161 -2.16 7.20 14.27
CA VAL A 161 -1.31 6.68 15.35
C VAL A 161 -0.48 7.76 16.03
N LYS A 162 -0.22 7.59 17.33
CA LYS A 162 0.48 8.59 18.14
C LYS A 162 1.50 7.99 19.10
N ASN A 163 2.71 8.57 19.18
CA ASN A 163 3.80 8.03 20.01
C ASN A 163 4.08 6.53 19.74
N CYS A 164 4.01 6.11 18.47
CA CYS A 164 4.16 4.71 18.06
C CYS A 164 5.52 4.48 17.37
N ILE A 165 6.20 3.39 17.71
CA ILE A 165 7.55 3.08 17.23
C ILE A 165 7.62 1.62 16.76
N ASP A 166 8.36 1.36 15.66
CA ASP A 166 8.60 0.02 15.10
C ASP A 166 7.30 -0.78 14.85
N CYS A 167 6.32 -0.14 14.19
CA CYS A 167 4.96 -0.66 14.04
C CYS A 167 4.60 -0.95 12.56
N PHE A 168 3.86 -2.05 12.33
CA PHE A 168 3.37 -2.47 11.02
C PHE A 168 1.85 -2.63 11.01
N ASN A 169 1.15 -1.99 10.06
CA ASN A 169 -0.31 -2.03 9.94
C ASN A 169 -1.04 -1.70 11.26
N VAL A 170 -0.63 -0.61 11.90
CA VAL A 170 -1.17 -0.17 13.21
C VAL A 170 -2.09 1.03 13.03
N ASN A 171 -3.30 0.97 13.59
CA ASN A 171 -4.37 1.92 13.29
C ASN A 171 -5.03 2.44 14.57
N TYR A 172 -5.35 3.74 14.62
CA TYR A 172 -6.02 4.45 15.73
C TYR A 172 -5.43 4.15 17.12
N SER A 173 -4.11 3.98 17.20
CA SER A 173 -3.41 3.44 18.37
C SER A 173 -2.36 4.41 18.91
N GLU A 174 -2.20 4.44 20.24
CA GLU A 174 -1.28 5.34 20.92
C GLU A 174 -0.30 4.57 21.82
N LEU A 175 0.94 5.06 21.96
CA LEU A 175 2.01 4.52 22.83
C LEU A 175 2.34 3.04 22.55
N CYS A 176 2.27 2.60 21.29
CA CYS A 176 2.53 1.22 20.90
C CYS A 176 3.97 1.00 20.39
N TYR A 177 4.52 -0.19 20.65
CA TYR A 177 5.90 -0.56 20.29
C TYR A 177 5.95 -2.00 19.78
N GLU A 178 6.71 -2.26 18.70
CA GLU A 178 6.85 -3.59 18.08
C GLU A 178 5.49 -4.29 17.87
N CYS A 179 4.54 -3.56 17.28
CA CYS A 179 3.17 -4.01 17.08
C CYS A 179 2.84 -4.26 15.60
N ILE A 180 2.16 -5.37 15.32
CA ILE A 180 1.82 -5.85 13.96
C ILE A 180 0.30 -6.07 13.88
N ASP A 181 -0.37 -5.54 12.87
CA ASP A 181 -1.82 -5.73 12.64
C ASP A 181 -2.69 -5.34 13.87
N CYS A 182 -2.33 -4.25 14.55
CA CYS A 182 -2.98 -3.81 15.79
C CYS A 182 -3.90 -2.59 15.58
N ASN A 183 -5.08 -2.57 16.20
CA ASN A 183 -6.10 -1.54 15.94
C ASN A 183 -6.81 -1.05 17.21
N LYS A 184 -6.94 0.28 17.38
CA LYS A 184 -7.48 0.93 18.59
C LYS A 184 -6.79 0.50 19.89
N CYS A 185 -5.48 0.29 19.85
CA CYS A 185 -4.69 -0.16 20.99
C CYS A 185 -4.05 1.02 21.72
N TYR A 186 -4.00 0.96 23.06
CA TYR A 186 -3.37 1.99 23.89
C TYR A 186 -2.25 1.38 24.73
N LYS A 187 -1.02 1.90 24.65
CA LYS A 187 0.11 1.44 25.47
C LYS A 187 0.27 -0.09 25.41
N THR A 188 0.30 -0.61 24.19
CA THR A 188 0.33 -2.05 23.87
C THR A 188 1.62 -2.39 23.12
N LEU A 189 2.39 -3.36 23.62
CA LEU A 189 3.77 -3.62 23.20
C LEU A 189 3.97 -5.07 22.72
N PHE A 190 4.90 -5.30 21.79
CA PHE A 190 5.30 -6.64 21.30
C PHE A 190 4.11 -7.52 20.85
N SER A 191 3.07 -6.91 20.29
CA SER A 191 1.74 -7.53 20.14
C SER A 191 1.31 -7.64 18.68
N GLN A 192 0.62 -8.72 18.34
CA GLN A 192 0.28 -9.07 16.96
C GLN A 192 -1.22 -9.37 16.81
N GLU A 193 -1.81 -8.97 15.67
CA GLU A 193 -3.20 -9.18 15.27
C GLU A 193 -4.26 -8.71 16.29
N SER A 194 -3.93 -7.85 17.24
CA SER A 194 -4.75 -7.58 18.45
C SER A 194 -5.48 -6.23 18.37
N ALA A 195 -6.71 -6.13 18.89
CA ALA A 195 -7.50 -4.91 18.75
C ALA A 195 -8.31 -4.53 20.00
N GLU A 196 -8.50 -3.23 20.19
CA GLU A 196 -9.17 -2.63 21.35
C GLU A 196 -8.50 -3.02 22.69
N CYS A 197 -7.20 -3.30 22.64
CA CYS A 197 -6.40 -3.72 23.80
C CYS A 197 -5.68 -2.53 24.46
N ARG A 198 -5.45 -2.61 25.78
CA ARG A 198 -4.68 -1.58 26.50
C ARG A 198 -3.75 -2.11 27.57
N ASP A 199 -2.70 -1.36 27.91
CA ASP A 199 -1.80 -1.64 29.04
C ASP A 199 -1.30 -3.10 29.06
N SER A 200 -0.96 -3.62 27.88
CA SER A 200 -0.74 -5.06 27.63
C SER A 200 0.52 -5.32 26.81
N LEU A 201 1.11 -6.50 26.97
CA LEU A 201 2.35 -6.88 26.29
C LEU A 201 2.25 -8.30 25.75
N PHE A 202 2.87 -8.59 24.60
CA PHE A 202 2.89 -9.95 24.04
C PHE A 202 1.47 -10.54 23.89
N LEU A 203 0.61 -9.83 23.16
CA LEU A 203 -0.73 -10.33 22.80
C LEU A 203 -0.71 -10.97 21.41
N TYR A 204 -1.46 -12.05 21.22
CA TYR A 204 -1.75 -12.61 19.90
C TYR A 204 -3.25 -12.75 19.66
N SER A 205 -3.76 -12.09 18.63
CA SER A 205 -5.15 -12.15 18.18
C SER A 205 -6.19 -11.82 19.29
N CYS A 206 -5.82 -11.04 20.30
CA CYS A 206 -6.68 -10.68 21.43
C CYS A 206 -7.64 -9.53 21.09
N ARG A 207 -8.80 -9.46 21.75
CA ARG A 207 -9.84 -8.43 21.52
C ARG A 207 -10.38 -7.86 22.82
N ASN A 208 -10.47 -6.53 22.93
CA ASN A 208 -11.00 -5.82 24.10
C ASN A 208 -10.42 -6.37 25.43
N CYS A 209 -9.09 -6.29 25.57
CA CYS A 209 -8.38 -6.83 26.72
C CYS A 209 -7.50 -5.76 27.37
N SER A 210 -7.50 -5.66 28.70
CA SER A 210 -6.58 -4.76 29.42
C SER A 210 -5.71 -5.52 30.41
N ASP A 211 -4.53 -5.01 30.74
CA ASP A 211 -3.68 -5.62 31.77
C ASP A 211 -3.42 -7.12 31.48
N CYS A 212 -3.00 -7.43 30.25
CA CYS A 212 -2.78 -8.80 29.78
C CYS A 212 -1.34 -9.00 29.27
N VAL A 213 -0.73 -10.14 29.62
CA VAL A 213 0.65 -10.47 29.22
C VAL A 213 0.78 -11.89 28.66
N GLY A 214 1.44 -12.04 27.52
CA GLY A 214 1.69 -13.36 26.90
C GLY A 214 0.41 -14.09 26.49
N CYS A 215 -0.68 -13.35 26.26
CA CYS A 215 -2.04 -13.88 26.10
C CYS A 215 -2.42 -14.06 24.63
N VAL A 216 -3.21 -15.10 24.35
CA VAL A 216 -3.51 -15.60 23.00
C VAL A 216 -5.00 -15.86 22.85
N ASN A 217 -5.62 -15.32 21.80
CA ASN A 217 -7.05 -15.50 21.46
C ASN A 217 -8.04 -15.07 22.57
N LEU A 218 -7.64 -14.21 23.53
CA LEU A 218 -8.55 -13.74 24.59
C LEU A 218 -9.52 -12.68 24.08
N VAL A 219 -10.74 -12.68 24.63
CA VAL A 219 -11.79 -11.70 24.33
C VAL A 219 -12.42 -11.22 25.64
N ASN A 220 -12.56 -9.90 25.83
CA ASN A 220 -13.19 -9.29 27.02
C ASN A 220 -12.53 -9.73 28.36
N LYS A 221 -11.19 -9.71 28.43
CA LYS A 221 -10.41 -10.18 29.59
C LYS A 221 -9.52 -9.09 30.21
N GLN A 222 -9.25 -9.26 31.50
CA GLN A 222 -8.35 -8.39 32.25
C GLN A 222 -7.53 -9.15 33.30
N PHE A 223 -6.35 -8.63 33.63
CA PHE A 223 -5.41 -9.21 34.62
C PHE A 223 -5.00 -10.65 34.30
N CYS A 224 -4.70 -10.93 33.03
CA CYS A 224 -4.36 -12.27 32.54
C CYS A 224 -2.87 -12.40 32.22
N ILE A 225 -2.27 -13.55 32.55
CA ILE A 225 -0.90 -13.90 32.17
C ILE A 225 -0.93 -15.32 31.59
N PHE A 226 -0.45 -15.51 30.36
CA PHE A 226 -0.52 -16.79 29.63
C PHE A 226 -1.93 -17.43 29.69
N ASN A 227 -2.96 -16.63 29.40
CA ASN A 227 -4.39 -16.97 29.43
C ASN A 227 -4.99 -17.36 30.80
N GLU A 228 -4.19 -17.46 31.88
CA GLU A 228 -4.70 -17.59 33.24
C GLU A 228 -5.09 -16.21 33.79
N GLN A 229 -6.28 -16.10 34.40
CA GLN A 229 -6.82 -14.85 34.94
C GLN A 229 -6.55 -14.75 36.45
N PHE A 230 -5.95 -13.65 36.89
CA PHE A 230 -5.52 -13.45 38.28
C PHE A 230 -6.28 -12.33 39.01
N PRO A 231 -6.37 -12.38 40.35
CA PRO A 231 -6.70 -11.21 41.15
C PRO A 231 -5.70 -10.07 40.88
N LYS A 232 -6.18 -8.83 40.84
CA LYS A 232 -5.37 -7.64 40.48
C LYS A 232 -4.06 -7.52 41.28
N GLU A 233 -4.09 -7.83 42.58
CA GLU A 233 -2.92 -7.76 43.45
C GLU A 233 -1.87 -8.84 43.11
N GLU A 234 -2.32 -10.06 42.79
CA GLU A 234 -1.44 -11.15 42.38
C GLU A 234 -0.86 -10.90 40.98
N TYR A 235 -1.67 -10.39 40.05
CA TYR A 235 -1.23 -9.92 38.74
C TYR A 235 -0.11 -8.88 38.86
N LEU A 236 -0.33 -7.82 39.65
CA LEU A 236 0.67 -6.75 39.87
C LEU A 236 1.94 -7.23 40.57
N LYS A 237 1.91 -8.37 41.27
CA LYS A 237 3.11 -9.05 41.76
C LYS A 237 3.83 -9.78 40.62
N LYS A 238 3.13 -10.66 39.90
CA LYS A 238 3.70 -11.46 38.80
C LYS A 238 4.31 -10.60 37.68
N ILE A 239 3.70 -9.46 37.35
CA ILE A 239 4.27 -8.52 36.35
C ILE A 239 5.66 -7.98 36.78
N LYS A 240 5.89 -7.77 38.08
CA LYS A 240 7.22 -7.36 38.59
C LYS A 240 8.21 -8.53 38.50
N ASP A 241 7.78 -9.74 38.85
CA ASP A 241 8.60 -10.95 38.80
C ASP A 241 9.06 -11.27 37.35
N LEU A 242 8.27 -10.90 36.34
CA LEU A 242 8.57 -11.05 34.91
C LEU A 242 9.59 -10.05 34.34
N LYS A 243 9.92 -8.96 35.05
CA LYS A 243 10.98 -7.97 34.70
C LYS A 243 10.90 -7.41 33.26
N LEU A 244 9.69 -7.19 32.75
CA LEU A 244 9.42 -6.74 31.37
C LEU A 244 9.91 -5.31 31.07
N ASN A 245 10.47 -4.62 32.06
CA ASN A 245 11.21 -3.35 31.92
C ASN A 245 12.72 -3.56 31.65
N THR A 246 13.14 -4.77 31.24
CA THR A 246 14.55 -5.12 30.98
C THR A 246 14.67 -5.92 29.69
N ALA A 247 15.75 -5.71 28.92
CA ALA A 247 15.97 -6.43 27.66
C ALA A 247 16.01 -7.96 27.83
N LEU A 248 16.59 -8.45 28.93
CA LEU A 248 16.57 -9.88 29.27
C LEU A 248 15.15 -10.39 29.56
N GLY A 249 14.35 -9.67 30.34
CA GLY A 249 12.96 -10.04 30.63
C GLY A 249 12.06 -10.02 29.38
N ILE A 250 12.30 -9.06 28.48
CA ILE A 250 11.63 -8.95 27.17
C ILE A 250 11.99 -10.17 26.30
N SER A 251 13.28 -10.47 26.10
CA SER A 251 13.71 -11.60 25.27
C SER A 251 13.32 -12.96 25.87
N GLU A 252 13.37 -13.12 27.20
CA GLU A 252 12.84 -14.31 27.88
C GLU A 252 11.32 -14.45 27.67
N MET A 253 10.57 -13.36 27.70
CA MET A 253 9.13 -13.37 27.48
C MET A 253 8.78 -13.68 26.02
N GLU A 254 9.48 -13.08 25.06
CA GLU A 254 9.33 -13.35 23.62
C GLU A 254 9.48 -14.86 23.31
N ASN A 255 10.54 -15.48 23.81
CA ASN A 255 10.78 -16.92 23.66
C ASN A 255 9.65 -17.76 24.30
N LYS A 256 9.25 -17.45 25.54
CA LYS A 256 8.16 -18.15 26.25
C LYS A 256 6.82 -17.98 25.53
N PHE A 257 6.54 -16.79 25.00
CA PHE A 257 5.33 -16.44 24.27
C PHE A 257 5.28 -17.10 22.89
N SER A 258 6.40 -17.19 22.17
CA SER A 258 6.50 -17.93 20.90
C SER A 258 6.15 -19.41 21.09
N GLU A 259 6.72 -20.07 22.10
CA GLU A 259 6.37 -21.47 22.42
C GLU A 259 4.96 -21.63 23.01
N PHE A 260 4.40 -20.60 23.67
CA PHE A 260 3.03 -20.60 24.15
C PHE A 260 2.02 -20.48 22.99
N ARG A 261 2.22 -19.53 22.07
CA ARG A 261 1.38 -19.26 20.89
C ARG A 261 1.20 -20.50 19.99
N LYS A 262 2.23 -21.35 19.87
CA LYS A 262 2.17 -22.61 19.10
C LYS A 262 1.16 -23.63 19.65
N LYS A 263 0.72 -23.50 20.90
CA LYS A 263 -0.24 -24.41 21.56
C LYS A 263 -1.70 -24.08 21.26
N PHE A 264 -1.96 -22.92 20.66
CA PHE A 264 -3.32 -22.44 20.38
C PHE A 264 -3.66 -22.56 18.89
N PRO A 265 -4.95 -22.74 18.54
CA PRO A 265 -5.37 -22.65 17.16
C PRO A 265 -5.06 -21.25 16.64
N GLN A 266 -4.09 -21.15 15.72
CA GLN A 266 -3.91 -19.96 14.91
C GLN A 266 -5.00 -19.95 13.83
N ARG A 267 -5.52 -18.76 13.51
CA ARG A 267 -6.53 -18.60 12.47
C ARG A 267 -5.87 -18.63 11.09
N ALA A 268 -5.45 -19.83 10.68
CA ALA A 268 -4.73 -20.10 9.42
C ALA A 268 -5.37 -19.43 8.19
N VAL A 269 -6.68 -19.19 8.27
CA VAL A 269 -7.48 -18.50 7.28
C VAL A 269 -8.58 -17.70 8.02
N MET A 270 -8.66 -16.37 7.84
CA MET A 270 -9.90 -15.63 8.10
C MET A 270 -10.95 -16.02 7.04
N SER A 271 -11.63 -17.17 7.21
CA SER A 271 -12.47 -17.78 6.15
C SER A 271 -13.60 -16.86 5.64
N LEU A 272 -13.59 -16.40 4.38
CA LEU A 272 -13.58 -17.11 3.07
C LEU A 272 -14.77 -18.05 2.94
N LYS A 273 -15.85 -17.65 2.25
CA LYS A 273 -16.98 -18.57 1.99
C LYS A 273 -17.73 -18.30 0.67
N SER A 274 -17.05 -18.17 -0.47
CA SER A 274 -17.73 -18.45 -1.74
C SER A 274 -16.88 -18.90 -2.93
N ASN A 275 -17.37 -19.98 -3.55
CA ASN A 275 -16.72 -20.76 -4.60
C ASN A 275 -16.22 -19.91 -5.76
N LYS A 276 -14.96 -20.02 -6.22
CA LYS A 276 -13.76 -20.77 -5.74
C LYS A 276 -13.22 -20.45 -4.30
N ILE A 277 -11.96 -20.04 -4.04
CA ILE A 277 -11.50 -19.05 -2.97
C ILE A 277 -9.95 -18.88 -2.84
N SER A 278 -9.46 -17.64 -2.58
CA SER A 278 -8.09 -17.33 -2.03
C SER A 278 -8.12 -16.89 -0.55
N GLY A 279 -7.06 -16.34 0.09
CA GLY A 279 -7.16 -15.64 1.42
C GLY A 279 -5.84 -15.31 2.15
N ASN A 280 -5.62 -14.16 2.82
CA ASN A 280 -6.55 -13.20 3.48
C ASN A 280 -6.08 -11.72 3.53
N TRP A 281 -6.88 -10.69 3.85
CA TRP A 281 -7.88 -10.54 4.93
C TRP A 281 -9.32 -10.14 4.47
N PHE A 282 -10.19 -11.06 4.03
CA PHE A 282 -11.59 -10.78 3.57
C PHE A 282 -11.80 -9.66 2.50
N LEU A 283 -11.57 -9.79 1.20
CA LEU A 283 -11.02 -10.84 0.34
C LEU A 283 -11.93 -12.06 0.11
N ASN A 284 -11.84 -12.64 -1.09
CA ASN A 284 -12.12 -14.05 -1.40
C ASN A 284 -13.58 -14.50 -1.69
N CYS A 285 -14.11 -14.07 -2.83
CA CYS A 285 -15.07 -14.84 -3.61
C CYS A 285 -14.54 -14.92 -5.06
N GLU A 286 -14.62 -16.11 -5.66
CA GLU A 286 -13.77 -16.49 -6.80
C GLU A 286 -14.47 -16.44 -8.18
N ASN A 287 -13.74 -16.39 -9.30
CA ASN A 287 -12.55 -17.18 -9.69
C ASN A 287 -11.09 -16.62 -9.44
N VAL A 288 -10.93 -15.53 -8.66
CA VAL A 288 -9.77 -15.06 -7.83
C VAL A 288 -8.58 -16.08 -7.67
N LYS A 289 -7.29 -15.68 -7.76
CA LYS A 289 -6.08 -16.36 -7.19
C LYS A 289 -5.14 -15.30 -6.60
N ASN A 290 -5.46 -14.82 -5.40
CA ASN A 290 -5.77 -13.40 -5.24
C ASN A 290 -5.39 -12.88 -3.86
N SER A 291 -4.49 -11.89 -3.79
CA SER A 291 -3.63 -11.77 -2.61
C SER A 291 -3.05 -10.38 -2.37
N PHE A 292 -2.98 -9.76 -1.18
CA PHE A 292 -3.65 -10.04 0.10
C PHE A 292 -3.91 -8.77 0.96
N GLY A 293 -5.17 -8.31 0.95
CA GLY A 293 -5.87 -7.46 1.92
C GLY A 293 -6.92 -6.55 1.24
N CYS A 294 -7.98 -6.09 1.89
CA CYS A 294 -9.13 -6.95 2.22
C CYS A 294 -10.00 -7.18 0.96
N VAL A 295 -11.26 -6.73 0.89
CA VAL A 295 -11.91 -6.28 -0.39
C VAL A 295 -12.11 -7.41 -1.44
N ASN A 296 -12.08 -7.11 -2.73
CA ASN A 296 -11.20 -7.79 -3.69
C ASN A 296 -11.66 -9.18 -4.16
N LEU A 297 -12.33 -9.12 -5.30
CA LEU A 297 -13.13 -10.14 -5.95
C LEU A 297 -12.88 -10.04 -7.48
N LYS A 298 -13.29 -11.03 -8.29
CA LYS A 298 -12.94 -11.10 -9.73
C LYS A 298 -14.13 -10.87 -10.68
N ASP A 299 -13.89 -10.47 -11.94
CA ASP A 299 -13.10 -11.23 -12.92
C ASP A 299 -11.59 -10.89 -13.18
N CYS A 300 -10.93 -10.20 -12.24
CA CYS A 300 -9.47 -9.97 -12.16
C CYS A 300 -8.53 -11.17 -12.39
N ARG A 301 -7.23 -10.94 -12.71
CA ARG A 301 -6.17 -11.86 -12.27
C ARG A 301 -4.85 -11.31 -11.68
N TYR A 302 -4.72 -10.99 -10.37
CA TYR A 302 -5.70 -11.00 -9.27
C TYR A 302 -5.27 -10.24 -7.95
N ILE A 303 -4.44 -9.17 -7.87
CA ILE A 303 -3.53 -8.94 -6.68
C ILE A 303 -3.67 -7.58 -5.88
N TYR A 304 -3.57 -7.61 -4.53
CA TYR A 304 -4.08 -6.66 -3.49
C TYR A 304 -3.13 -6.33 -2.31
N PHE A 305 -3.24 -5.18 -1.64
CA PHE A 305 -4.03 -5.03 -0.37
C PHE A 305 -5.15 -3.96 -0.48
N ALA A 306 -5.95 -3.98 -1.55
CA ALA A 306 -6.66 -2.77 -2.04
C ALA A 306 -8.01 -2.50 -1.35
N PHE A 307 -8.73 -1.44 -1.77
CA PHE A 307 -10.17 -1.17 -1.59
C PHE A 307 -10.78 -0.87 -2.99
N ASN A 308 -10.64 -1.82 -3.92
CA ASN A 308 -10.53 -1.55 -5.35
C ASN A 308 -10.76 -2.84 -6.16
N GLU A 309 -11.99 -3.36 -6.27
CA GLU A 309 -12.30 -4.68 -6.88
C GLU A 309 -12.97 -4.73 -8.25
N GLN A 310 -12.56 -5.69 -9.08
CA GLN A 310 -12.65 -5.53 -10.53
C GLN A 310 -12.50 -6.82 -11.34
N ASP A 311 -12.64 -6.67 -12.66
CA ASP A 311 -12.19 -7.64 -13.66
C ASP A 311 -10.66 -7.55 -13.99
N CYS A 312 -9.85 -6.92 -13.14
CA CYS A 312 -8.49 -6.40 -13.42
C CYS A 312 -7.27 -7.37 -13.52
N MET A 313 -6.31 -7.19 -14.42
CA MET A 313 -5.30 -8.20 -14.80
C MET A 313 -3.79 -7.82 -14.65
N ASP A 314 -3.24 -7.16 -13.63
CA ASP A 314 -3.60 -6.91 -12.22
C ASP A 314 -2.68 -5.79 -11.64
N HIS A 315 -2.95 -5.19 -10.46
CA HIS A 315 -2.07 -5.19 -9.25
C HIS A 315 -2.06 -3.93 -8.32
N PHE A 316 -2.26 -4.16 -7.03
CA PHE A 316 -1.45 -3.67 -5.88
C PHE A 316 -1.11 -2.15 -5.76
N GLN A 317 -2.13 -1.30 -5.61
CA GLN A 317 -2.53 -0.78 -4.27
C GLN A 317 -1.65 0.25 -3.49
N TRP A 318 -2.14 1.18 -2.63
CA TRP A 318 -3.46 1.47 -2.00
C TRP A 318 -4.57 1.79 -3.01
N GLY A 319 -5.83 1.92 -2.58
CA GLY A 319 -6.94 2.35 -3.44
C GLY A 319 -8.27 2.49 -2.72
N ASP A 320 -9.28 3.08 -3.39
CA ASP A 320 -10.66 3.24 -2.91
C ASP A 320 -11.63 3.67 -4.05
N SER A 321 -12.19 2.74 -4.85
CA SER A 321 -13.32 2.89 -5.84
C SER A 321 -13.26 2.11 -7.17
N SER A 322 -12.32 1.18 -7.39
CA SER A 322 -12.54 0.03 -8.31
C SER A 322 -12.60 0.29 -9.87
N GLU A 323 -13.35 -0.56 -10.60
CA GLU A 323 -13.55 -0.64 -12.08
C GLU A 323 -12.39 -1.03 -13.05
N THR A 324 -12.62 -2.09 -13.84
CA THR A 324 -11.68 -2.88 -14.70
C THR A 324 -10.45 -2.19 -15.35
N ILE A 325 -9.28 -2.32 -14.70
CA ILE A 325 -7.94 -1.86 -15.11
C ILE A 325 -7.12 -3.03 -15.71
N TYR A 326 -6.01 -2.76 -16.39
CA TYR A 326 -4.85 -3.68 -16.53
C TYR A 326 -3.57 -2.93 -16.91
N GLU A 327 -2.53 -2.83 -16.05
CA GLU A 327 -2.45 -2.27 -14.69
C GLU A 327 -0.97 -1.90 -14.45
N SER A 328 -0.64 -0.74 -13.87
CA SER A 328 -0.99 -0.18 -12.55
C SER A 328 0.00 -0.59 -11.46
N ALA A 329 0.40 0.36 -10.62
CA ALA A 329 0.96 0.10 -9.31
C ALA A 329 0.51 1.23 -8.38
N ASN A 330 -0.66 1.08 -7.74
CA ASN A 330 -1.34 2.03 -6.81
C ASN A 330 -2.21 3.13 -7.49
N CYS A 331 -3.49 3.19 -7.10
CA CYS A 331 -4.59 3.98 -7.70
C CYS A 331 -5.70 4.24 -6.68
N GLY A 332 -6.29 5.45 -6.63
CA GLY A 332 -7.53 5.77 -5.89
C GLY A 332 -7.51 7.20 -5.35
N ILE A 333 -8.48 7.71 -4.59
CA ILE A 333 -9.92 7.43 -4.55
C ILE A 333 -10.55 7.72 -5.93
N ASN A 334 -11.77 7.25 -6.19
CA ASN A 334 -12.53 7.43 -7.44
C ASN A 334 -11.77 6.88 -8.65
N ASP A 335 -11.47 5.58 -8.63
CA ASP A 335 -10.90 4.78 -9.71
C ASP A 335 -11.85 4.56 -10.92
N SER A 336 -11.37 3.85 -11.94
CA SER A 336 -12.08 3.58 -13.21
C SER A 336 -11.34 2.62 -14.15
N ARG A 337 -11.94 2.24 -15.30
CA ARG A 337 -11.30 1.42 -16.35
C ARG A 337 -10.00 2.01 -16.92
N ILE A 338 -8.85 1.62 -16.38
CA ILE A 338 -7.53 2.24 -16.65
C ILE A 338 -6.51 1.26 -17.26
N PHE A 339 -5.65 1.70 -18.21
CA PHE A 339 -4.69 0.81 -18.90
C PHE A 339 -3.48 1.58 -19.45
N PHE A 340 -2.26 1.62 -18.89
CA PHE A 340 -1.74 1.22 -17.59
C PHE A 340 -1.68 2.46 -16.65
N CYS A 341 -1.03 2.37 -15.49
CA CYS A 341 -0.90 3.48 -14.53
C CYS A 341 0.34 3.32 -13.59
N SER A 342 0.82 4.43 -13.04
CA SER A 342 1.48 4.57 -11.72
C SER A 342 1.92 6.04 -11.54
N GLN A 343 1.35 6.91 -10.69
CA GLN A 343 0.27 6.77 -9.69
C GLN A 343 -0.56 8.07 -9.56
N TYR A 344 -1.87 7.99 -9.32
CA TYR A 344 -2.75 9.14 -9.08
C TYR A 344 -3.40 9.05 -7.69
N TRP A 345 -3.56 10.20 -7.02
CA TRP A 345 -4.39 10.41 -5.82
C TRP A 345 -4.95 11.85 -5.82
N SER A 346 -6.25 12.13 -6.02
CA SER A 346 -7.41 11.24 -6.27
C SER A 346 -8.49 11.94 -7.14
N GLY A 347 -9.44 11.17 -7.72
CA GLY A 347 -10.48 11.70 -8.63
C GLY A 347 -10.22 11.41 -10.11
N ALA A 348 -10.53 10.21 -10.59
CA ALA A 348 -10.36 9.79 -11.99
C ALA A 348 -11.68 9.37 -12.67
N HIS A 349 -11.63 9.15 -13.99
CA HIS A 349 -12.49 8.20 -14.73
C HIS A 349 -11.85 7.78 -16.08
N ASP A 350 -12.20 6.63 -16.66
CA ASP A 350 -11.43 5.74 -17.59
C ASP A 350 -10.17 6.32 -18.32
N LEU A 351 -8.94 5.88 -17.99
CA LEU A 351 -7.69 6.46 -18.50
C LEU A 351 -6.70 5.45 -19.17
N TYR A 352 -6.09 5.78 -20.31
CA TYR A 352 -5.31 4.84 -21.16
C TYR A 352 -4.11 5.52 -21.88
N TYR A 353 -2.87 5.66 -21.41
CA TYR A 353 -2.06 4.96 -20.40
C TYR A 353 -1.33 6.03 -19.57
N CYS A 354 -1.26 5.91 -18.25
CA CYS A 354 -0.92 7.00 -17.32
C CYS A 354 0.49 6.85 -16.71
N ASP A 355 1.06 7.78 -15.92
CA ASP A 355 0.45 8.73 -14.97
C ASP A 355 1.42 9.92 -14.60
N SER A 356 1.17 10.88 -13.68
CA SER A 356 0.36 10.95 -12.44
C SER A 356 -0.78 12.00 -12.46
N CYS A 357 -2.02 11.60 -12.71
CA CYS A 357 -3.12 12.47 -13.16
C CYS A 357 -4.33 12.49 -12.19
N PRO A 358 -4.38 13.42 -11.23
CA PRO A 358 -5.68 14.00 -10.84
C PRO A 358 -5.63 15.46 -10.34
N SER A 359 -6.73 16.22 -10.33
CA SER A 359 -8.12 15.86 -10.71
C SER A 359 -8.26 15.55 -12.20
N SER A 360 -8.99 14.48 -12.57
CA SER A 360 -8.94 13.93 -13.94
C SER A 360 -10.23 13.21 -14.39
N SER A 361 -10.32 12.98 -15.70
CA SER A 361 -11.57 12.60 -16.38
C SER A 361 -11.39 12.10 -17.84
N TYR A 362 -11.59 10.80 -18.10
CA TYR A 362 -11.63 10.12 -19.42
C TYR A 362 -10.53 10.50 -20.44
N CYS A 363 -9.30 9.96 -20.35
CA CYS A 363 -8.15 10.41 -21.16
C CYS A 363 -7.33 9.27 -21.79
N PHE A 364 -6.84 9.47 -23.03
CA PHE A 364 -5.97 8.53 -23.75
C PHE A 364 -4.86 9.32 -24.50
N GLY A 365 -3.56 9.23 -24.25
CA GLY A 365 -2.84 8.63 -23.11
C GLY A 365 -1.92 9.66 -22.44
N CYS A 366 -1.50 9.42 -21.19
CA CYS A 366 -1.54 10.45 -20.16
C CYS A 366 -0.24 10.72 -19.39
N ILE A 367 -0.22 11.90 -18.76
CA ILE A 367 0.83 12.57 -18.00
C ILE A 367 0.14 13.55 -17.02
N GLY A 368 0.77 13.92 -15.90
CA GLY A 368 0.08 14.51 -14.75
C GLY A 368 -0.46 15.94 -14.90
N LEU A 369 -1.75 16.16 -14.55
CA LEU A 369 -2.47 17.43 -14.73
C LEU A 369 -3.13 17.97 -13.44
N LYS A 370 -3.33 19.29 -13.42
CA LYS A 370 -3.73 20.21 -12.32
C LYS A 370 -4.17 21.51 -13.01
N LYS A 371 -5.16 22.32 -12.62
CA LYS A 371 -6.50 22.15 -11.98
C LYS A 371 -7.29 23.41 -12.45
N GLU A 372 -8.62 23.51 -12.52
CA GLU A 372 -9.78 22.64 -12.26
C GLU A 372 -10.97 23.16 -13.11
N ASN A 373 -12.03 22.37 -13.34
CA ASN A 373 -13.15 22.67 -14.27
C ASN A 373 -12.71 22.97 -15.72
N VAL A 374 -12.63 21.93 -16.56
CA VAL A 374 -12.68 22.10 -18.03
C VAL A 374 -13.65 21.08 -18.61
N LEU A 375 -14.63 21.58 -19.36
CA LEU A 375 -15.39 20.84 -20.37
C LEU A 375 -14.99 21.40 -21.75
N PHE A 376 -15.17 20.57 -22.78
CA PHE A 376 -14.78 20.79 -24.18
C PHE A 376 -15.11 22.18 -24.76
#